data_AF-A0A0K8R8T0-F1
#
_entry.id   AF-A0A0K8R8T0-F1
#
_cell.length_a   1.000
_cell.length_b   1.000
_cell.length_c   1.000
_cell.angle_alpha   90.00
_cell.angle_beta   90.00
_cell.angle_gamma   90.00
#
_symmetry.space_group_name_H-M   'P 1'
#
loop_
_entity.id
_entity.type
_entity.pdbx_description
1 polymer ?
#
loop_
_entity_poly.entity_id
_entity_poly.type
_entity_poly.pdbx_seq_one_letter_code
_entity_poly.pdbx_strand_id
1 'polypeptide(L)' 'METPGGKRTASFPTLPVPSYYVNISGLRYEADEVRRCILAGLLESPDMPHKDSRTLAVLMDEILRQIGVDYQGL' A
#
# COMPACT_ATOMS: atom_id res chain seq x y z
N MET A 1 2.44 2.19 -16.72
CA MET A 1 1.69 3.32 -16.15
C MET A 1 1.82 4.48 -17.13
N GLU A 2 0.70 5.00 -17.63
CA GLU A 2 0.72 6.24 -18.43
C GLU A 2 0.93 7.41 -17.47
N THR A 3 1.94 8.22 -17.73
CA THR A 3 2.22 9.45 -16.98
C THR A 3 2.16 10.64 -17.93
N PRO A 4 2.07 11.89 -17.46
CA PRO A 4 2.20 13.06 -18.32
C PRO A 4 3.48 13.07 -19.16
N GLY A 5 4.53 12.35 -18.73
CA GLY A 5 5.77 12.14 -19.48
C GLY A 5 5.79 10.89 -20.38
N GLY A 6 4.64 10.31 -20.70
CA GLY A 6 4.50 9.12 -21.54
C GLY A 6 4.46 7.80 -20.76
N LYS A 7 4.49 6.69 -21.52
CA LYS A 7 4.35 5.34 -20.99
C LYS A 7 5.62 4.88 -20.30
N ARG A 8 5.52 4.58 -19.01
CA ARG A 8 6.59 3.95 -18.24
C ARG A 8 6.30 2.48 -18.03
N THR A 9 7.27 1.63 -18.34
CA THR A 9 7.25 0.20 -18.08
C THR A 9 8.27 -0.11 -16.99
N ALA A 10 7.80 -0.70 -15.89
CA ALA A 10 8.65 -1.25 -14.84
C ALA A 10 8.45 -2.77 -14.84
N SER A 11 9.54 -3.54 -14.87
CA SER A 11 9.49 -4.99 -14.71
C SER A 11 9.53 -5.34 -13.23
N PHE A 12 8.68 -6.27 -12.83
CA PHE A 12 8.73 -6.86 -11.49
C PHE A 12 9.47 -8.20 -11.54
N PRO A 13 10.10 -8.62 -10.43
CA PRO A 13 10.73 -9.93 -10.37
C PRO A 13 9.74 -11.05 -10.70
N THR A 14 10.23 -12.11 -11.36
CA THR A 14 9.42 -13.29 -11.66
C THR A 14 9.11 -14.04 -10.37
N LEU A 15 7.88 -14.56 -10.27
CA LEU A 15 7.48 -15.41 -9.15
C LEU A 15 7.78 -16.88 -9.46
N PRO A 16 8.16 -17.66 -8.45
CA PRO A 16 8.33 -19.11 -8.61
C PRO A 16 7.00 -19.86 -8.72
N VAL A 17 5.87 -19.18 -8.46
CA VAL A 17 4.52 -19.75 -8.43
C VAL A 17 3.55 -18.87 -9.21
N PRO A 18 2.48 -19.44 -9.80
CA PRO A 18 1.40 -18.66 -10.40
C PRO A 18 0.73 -17.76 -9.36
N SER A 19 0.28 -16.58 -9.79
CA SER A 19 -0.50 -15.67 -8.94
C SER A 19 -1.77 -15.19 -9.62
N TYR A 20 -2.82 -15.00 -8.84
CA TYR A 20 -4.09 -14.41 -9.30
C TYR A 20 -4.06 -12.88 -9.36
N TYR A 21 -3.14 -12.25 -8.63
CA TYR A 21 -3.02 -10.80 -8.55
C TYR A 21 -1.92 -10.28 -9.48
N VAL A 22 -2.25 -9.24 -10.24
CA VAL A 22 -1.32 -8.55 -11.15
C VAL A 22 -0.21 -7.89 -10.35
N ASN A 23 1.04 -8.01 -10.82
CA ASN A 23 2.23 -7.40 -10.23
C ASN A 23 2.51 -7.76 -8.75
N ILE A 24 1.97 -8.88 -8.25
CA ILE A 24 2.11 -9.26 -6.83
C ILE A 24 3.57 -9.44 -6.38
N SER A 25 4.51 -9.72 -7.29
CA SER A 25 5.94 -9.75 -6.96
C SER A 25 6.48 -8.42 -6.46
N GLY A 26 5.78 -7.31 -6.70
CA GLY A 26 6.10 -6.01 -6.11
C GLY A 26 5.91 -5.94 -4.59
N LEU A 27 5.10 -6.80 -3.98
CA LEU A 27 4.89 -6.81 -2.52
C LEU A 27 6.18 -7.14 -1.74
N ARG A 28 7.22 -7.66 -2.40
CA ARG A 28 8.53 -7.80 -1.77
C ARG A 28 9.10 -6.48 -1.27
N TYR A 29 8.77 -5.36 -1.92
CA TYR A 29 9.39 -4.06 -1.61
C TYR A 29 8.88 -3.51 -0.27
N GLU A 30 7.58 -3.66 0.03
CA GLU A 30 7.05 -3.33 1.35
C GLU A 30 7.58 -4.28 2.43
N ALA A 31 7.74 -5.58 2.13
CA ALA A 31 8.35 -6.53 3.05
C ALA A 31 9.82 -6.19 3.36
N ASP A 32 10.60 -5.82 2.35
CA ASP A 32 11.99 -5.38 2.48
C ASP A 32 12.09 -4.09 3.32
N GLU A 33 11.16 -3.14 3.14
CA GLU A 33 11.08 -1.90 3.92
C GLU A 33 10.76 -2.16 5.41
N VAL A 34 9.80 -3.04 5.69
CA VAL A 34 9.49 -3.45 7.08
C VAL A 34 10.71 -4.09 7.74
N ARG A 35 11.38 -5.02 7.03
CA ARG A 35 12.61 -5.65 7.53
C ARG A 35 13.69 -4.61 7.83
N ARG A 36 13.89 -3.64 6.94
CA ARG A 36 14.86 -2.55 7.12
C ARG A 36 14.53 -1.73 8.37
N CYS A 37 13.27 -1.33 8.56
CA CYS A 37 12.83 -0.56 9.72
C CYS A 37 13.09 -1.29 11.04
N ILE A 38 12.71 -2.57 11.11
CA ILE A 38 12.90 -3.41 12.30
C ILE A 38 14.39 -3.52 12.66
N LEU A 39 15.25 -3.81 11.66
CA LEU A 39 16.70 -3.92 11.89
C LEU A 39 17.34 -2.60 12.31
N ALA A 40 16.78 -1.47 11.89
CA ALA A 40 17.21 -0.14 12.29
C ALA A 40 16.62 0.32 13.64
N GLY A 41 15.78 -0.50 14.30
CA GLY A 41 15.13 -0.15 15.56
C GLY A 41 14.05 0.94 15.42
N LEU A 42 13.52 1.15 14.22
CA LEU A 42 12.43 2.10 13.97
C LEU A 42 11.09 1.49 14.37
N LEU A 43 10.20 2.33 14.91
CA LEU A 43 8.83 1.92 15.28
C LEU A 43 7.84 2.03 14.12
N GLU A 44 8.21 2.75 13.06
CA GLU A 44 7.38 2.98 11.87
C GLU A 44 8.26 3.19 10.63
N SER A 45 7.66 3.08 9.44
CA SER A 45 8.36 3.44 8.20
C SER A 45 8.39 4.95 8.03
N PRO A 46 9.56 5.56 7.75
CA PRO A 46 9.64 6.99 7.42
C PRO A 46 8.86 7.38 6.16
N ASP A 47 8.71 6.44 5.20
CA ASP A 47 7.98 6.66 3.95
C ASP A 47 6.47 6.43 4.11
N MET A 48 6.05 5.72 5.17
CA MET A 48 4.65 5.53 5.54
C MET A 48 4.46 5.66 7.07
N PRO A 49 4.49 6.88 7.62
CA PRO A 49 4.29 7.11 9.04
C PRO A 49 2.86 6.75 9.48
N HIS A 50 2.68 6.45 10.77
CA HIS A 50 1.38 6.15 11.36
C HIS A 50 0.36 7.29 11.16
N LYS A 51 0.84 8.54 11.20
CA LYS A 51 0.01 9.72 10.94
C LYS A 51 -0.66 9.68 9.56
N ASP A 52 0.04 9.20 8.54
CA ASP A 52 -0.47 9.17 7.18
C ASP A 52 -1.49 8.03 7.03
N SER A 53 -1.21 6.88 7.64
CA SER A 53 -2.20 5.78 7.77
C SER A 53 -3.49 6.26 8.43
N ARG A 54 -3.38 7.03 9.53
CA ARG A 54 -4.54 7.61 10.22
C ARG A 54 -5.30 8.61 9.35
N THR A 55 -4.57 9.45 8.61
CA THR A 55 -5.19 10.42 7.69
C THR A 55 -6.00 9.71 6.62
N LEU A 56 -5.44 8.66 5.99
CA LEU A 56 -6.14 7.85 5.01
C LEU A 56 -7.37 7.16 5.60
N ALA A 57 -7.25 6.56 6.80
CA ALA A 57 -8.36 5.88 7.46
C ALA A 57 -9.55 6.82 7.71
N VAL A 58 -9.29 8.04 8.21
CA VAL A 58 -10.33 9.05 8.44
C VAL A 58 -10.97 9.50 7.13
N LEU A 59 -10.17 9.72 6.09
CA LEU A 59 -10.70 10.11 4.77
C LEU A 59 -11.58 9.01 4.17
N MET A 60 -11.15 7.76 4.25
CA MET A 60 -11.92 6.62 3.76
C MET A 60 -13.23 6.48 4.52
N ASP A 61 -13.20 6.56 5.84
CA ASP A 61 -14.40 6.49 6.69
C ASP A 61 -15.40 7.60 6.34
N GLU A 62 -14.92 8.83 6.18
CA GLU A 62 -15.76 9.97 5.81
C GLU A 62 -16.39 9.80 4.42
N ILE A 63 -15.64 9.30 3.43
CA ILE A 63 -16.18 9.01 2.09
C ILE A 63 -17.30 7.96 2.18
N LEU A 64 -17.06 6.89 2.93
CA LEU A 64 -18.00 5.79 3.11
C LEU A 64 -19.28 6.25 3.82
N ARG A 65 -19.13 7.07 4.86
CA ARG A 65 -20.24 7.71 5.57
C ARG A 65 -21.08 8.61 4.64
N GLN A 66 -20.43 9.39 3.78
CA GLN A 66 -21.13 10.28 2.82
C GLN A 66 -21.97 9.51 1.79
N ILE A 67 -21.58 8.28 1.43
CA ILE A 67 -22.35 7.42 0.52
C ILE A 67 -23.32 6.47 1.26
N GLY A 68 -23.48 6.63 2.57
CA GLY A 68 -24.45 5.90 3.37
C GLY A 68 -24.02 4.49 3.78
N VAL A 69 -22.72 4.17 3.75
CA VAL A 69 -22.21 2.93 4.33
C VAL A 69 -22.15 3.07 5.85
N ASP A 70 -22.84 2.17 6.56
CA ASP A 70 -22.85 2.09 8.03
C ASP A 70 -22.35 0.71 8.48
N TYR A 71 -21.28 0.71 9.28
CA TYR A 71 -20.68 -0.49 9.84
C TYR A 71 -21.27 -0.90 11.19
N GLN A 72 -22.07 -0.05 11.84
CA GLN A 72 -22.70 -0.35 13.13
C GLN A 72 -23.92 -1.30 13.00
N GLY A 73 -24.43 -1.48 11.79
CA GLY A 73 -25.51 -2.42 11.47
C GLY A 73 -25.05 -3.83 11.05
N LEU A 74 -23.75 -4.14 11.15
CA LEU A 74 -23.16 -5.47 10.91
C LEU A 74 -23.15 -6.35 12.17
#